data_AF-A0A318KZN3-F1
#
_entry.id   AF-A0A318KZN3-F1
#
_cell.length_a   1.000
_cell.length_b   1.000
_cell.length_c   1.000
_cell.angle_alpha   90.00
_cell.angle_beta   90.00
_cell.angle_gamma   90.00
#
_symmetry.space_group_name_H-M   'P 1'
#
loop_
_entity.id
_entity.type
_entity.pdbx_description
1 polymer ?
#
loop_
_entity_poly.entity_id
_entity_poly.type
_entity_poly.pdbx_seq_one_letter_code
_entity_poly.pdbx_strand_id
1 'polypeptide(L)'
;MQFFPTSKIFLSFGSLHITWYAIFSLTGALVTYYLSQRTLKKMGYKESLGEDYFIMMLPIAYIGARIWYCLFEWKQYIADPISIFYVWEGGLAFHGGVIAAVIFGWFFLKKRNVDARRFADACAPNLLIGQAIGRWGNFVNQEAFGGVVSESFFNHFPAFIKEGMFIDGAYRMPTYLFEGVGNLIGFILIYFGFKKYGRKKRGDMAYAYIVWYGVVRFFVEGLRTDSLMMGPIRVAQLISICGIILGVLGLLGVYDKLFANIWPFKKVKPVVLFDLDGTLLDTEALIADSFRHVFAIYRPDYVLTTADLKGFLGPTLKESFEKYIPEVNSDELIAEYRKFNLAHHDEYVKPFYGVEEVLRTLKEEDYDIGVVSNKTVQTVTHGLEYCGLKDYFPVIVGCEQLNKVKPDPEGLIKACAELYRSIDNVVYVGDSVGDIKTCKNMSAFSVAASFDKTRREELQAAKPCVLITSMPQLLDILKEDHEWSDFTTL
;
A
#
# COMPACT_ATOMS: atom_id res chain seq x y z
N MET A 1 -26.62 -33.80 -11.32
CA MET A 1 -25.43 -32.94 -11.32
C MET A 1 -24.51 -33.44 -12.41
N GLN A 2 -24.16 -32.60 -13.39
CA GLN A 2 -23.33 -32.99 -14.53
C GLN A 2 -22.21 -31.99 -14.73
N PHE A 3 -20.97 -32.47 -14.77
CA PHE A 3 -19.79 -31.66 -15.13
C PHE A 3 -19.63 -31.61 -16.65
N PHE A 4 -19.26 -30.44 -17.18
CA PHE A 4 -18.95 -30.21 -18.59
C PHE A 4 -20.02 -30.70 -19.59
N PRO A 5 -21.31 -30.37 -19.41
CA PRO A 5 -22.34 -30.79 -20.35
C PRO A 5 -22.17 -30.17 -21.75
N THR A 6 -21.50 -29.02 -21.82
CA THR A 6 -21.05 -28.38 -23.07
C THR A 6 -19.66 -27.77 -22.86
N SER A 7 -19.00 -27.33 -23.93
CA SER A 7 -17.73 -26.60 -23.84
C SER A 7 -17.83 -25.30 -23.04
N LYS A 8 -19.02 -24.70 -22.92
CA LYS A 8 -19.26 -23.41 -22.23
C LYS A 8 -19.67 -23.58 -20.77
N ILE A 9 -20.29 -24.71 -20.42
CA ILE A 9 -20.86 -24.96 -19.09
C ILE A 9 -19.87 -25.80 -18.27
N PHE A 10 -19.48 -25.31 -17.11
CA PHE A 10 -18.63 -26.01 -16.15
C PHE A 10 -19.43 -27.06 -15.37
N LEU A 11 -20.57 -26.65 -14.81
CA LEU A 11 -21.40 -27.49 -13.95
C LEU A 11 -22.88 -27.20 -14.19
N SER A 12 -23.69 -28.25 -14.25
CA SER A 12 -25.14 -28.17 -14.35
C SER A 12 -25.85 -28.88 -13.21
N PHE A 13 -26.85 -28.21 -12.63
CA PHE A 13 -27.77 -28.71 -11.61
C PHE A 13 -29.21 -28.33 -11.99
N GLY A 14 -29.92 -29.22 -12.67
CA GLY A 14 -31.27 -28.91 -13.19
C GLY A 14 -31.21 -27.78 -14.23
N SER A 15 -31.98 -26.71 -14.01
CA SER A 15 -31.97 -25.49 -14.82
C SER A 15 -30.84 -24.51 -14.47
N LEU A 16 -30.09 -24.75 -13.39
CA LEU A 16 -28.98 -23.91 -12.99
C LEU A 16 -27.69 -24.35 -13.71
N HIS A 17 -27.06 -23.42 -14.42
CA HIS A 17 -25.82 -23.65 -15.15
C HIS A 17 -24.73 -22.68 -14.67
N ILE A 18 -23.60 -23.23 -14.23
CA ILE A 18 -22.38 -22.48 -13.94
C ILE A 18 -21.50 -22.52 -15.18
N THR A 19 -21.21 -21.37 -15.78
CA THR A 19 -20.38 -21.26 -16.99
C THR A 19 -18.91 -21.15 -16.64
N TRP A 20 -18.03 -21.57 -17.56
CA TRP A 20 -16.60 -21.32 -17.44
C TRP A 20 -16.27 -19.82 -17.34
N TYR A 21 -17.05 -18.98 -18.02
CA TYR A 21 -16.94 -17.52 -17.92
C TYR A 21 -17.08 -17.03 -16.47
N ALA A 22 -18.08 -17.56 -15.74
CA ALA A 22 -18.29 -17.21 -14.33
C ALA A 22 -17.11 -17.68 -13.46
N ILE A 23 -16.57 -18.88 -13.73
CA ILE A 23 -15.38 -19.39 -13.03
C ILE A 23 -14.18 -18.47 -13.24
N PHE A 24 -13.82 -18.15 -14.49
CA PHE A 24 -12.69 -17.25 -14.78
C PHE A 24 -12.88 -15.86 -14.18
N SER A 25 -14.10 -15.31 -14.25
CA SER A 25 -14.40 -13.99 -13.69
C SER A 25 -14.24 -13.98 -12.16
N LEU A 26 -14.76 -15.00 -11.46
CA LEU A 26 -14.63 -15.12 -10.02
C LEU A 26 -13.17 -15.37 -9.60
N THR A 27 -12.45 -16.25 -10.31
CA THR A 27 -11.02 -16.46 -10.07
C THR A 27 -10.23 -15.17 -10.26
N GLY A 28 -10.49 -14.41 -11.32
CA GLY A 28 -9.85 -13.12 -11.56
C GLY A 28 -10.12 -12.11 -10.44
N ALA A 29 -11.36 -12.05 -9.94
CA ALA A 29 -11.73 -11.21 -8.81
C ALA A 29 -11.02 -11.63 -7.51
N LEU A 30 -10.98 -12.93 -7.20
CA LEU A 30 -10.31 -13.46 -6.00
C LEU A 30 -8.78 -13.26 -6.05
N VAL A 31 -8.15 -13.45 -7.21
CA VAL A 31 -6.71 -13.19 -7.39
C VAL A 31 -6.42 -11.70 -7.21
N THR A 32 -7.24 -10.83 -7.80
CA THR A 32 -7.11 -9.37 -7.62
C THR A 32 -7.23 -8.99 -6.15
N TYR A 33 -8.25 -9.53 -5.47
CA TYR A 33 -8.46 -9.32 -4.04
C TYR A 33 -7.23 -9.76 -3.23
N TYR A 34 -6.74 -10.97 -3.45
CA TYR A 34 -5.59 -11.52 -2.72
C TYR A 34 -4.33 -10.66 -2.87
N LEU A 35 -4.01 -10.23 -4.10
CA LEU A 35 -2.83 -9.38 -4.36
C LEU A 35 -2.99 -7.98 -3.76
N SER A 36 -4.20 -7.42 -3.83
CA SER A 36 -4.52 -6.11 -3.25
C SER A 36 -4.46 -6.17 -1.72
N GLN A 37 -4.99 -7.23 -1.11
CA GLN A 37 -4.96 -7.49 0.32
C GLN A 37 -3.53 -7.61 0.85
N ARG A 38 -2.67 -8.34 0.15
CA ARG A 38 -1.24 -8.41 0.47
C ARG A 38 -0.57 -7.05 0.42
N THR A 39 -0.92 -6.22 -0.57
CA THR A 39 -0.36 -4.87 -0.71
C THR A 39 -0.86 -3.95 0.41
N LEU A 40 -2.16 -3.98 0.72
CA LEU A 40 -2.76 -3.20 1.80
C LEU A 40 -2.17 -3.57 3.18
N LYS A 41 -1.98 -4.87 3.45
CA LYS A 41 -1.34 -5.35 4.68
C LYS A 41 0.10 -4.85 4.80
N LYS A 42 0.85 -4.87 3.69
CA LYS A 42 2.22 -4.30 3.63
C LYS A 42 2.23 -2.77 3.76
N MET A 43 1.11 -2.10 3.52
CA MET A 43 0.94 -0.67 3.79
C MET A 43 0.46 -0.39 5.22
N GLY A 44 0.41 -1.40 6.10
CA GLY A 44 -0.01 -1.26 7.49
C GLY A 44 -1.53 -1.25 7.72
N TYR A 45 -2.35 -1.39 6.68
CA TYR A 45 -3.80 -1.47 6.87
C TYR A 45 -4.21 -2.80 7.53
N LYS A 46 -5.28 -2.73 8.33
CA LYS A 46 -5.92 -3.92 8.89
C LYS A 46 -6.50 -4.79 7.78
N GLU A 47 -6.39 -6.10 7.96
CA GLU A 47 -6.92 -7.12 7.06
C GLU A 47 -8.41 -6.91 6.76
N SER A 48 -9.19 -6.57 7.79
CA SER A 48 -10.62 -6.32 7.69
C SER A 48 -10.99 -5.17 6.75
N LEU A 49 -10.11 -4.19 6.49
CA LEU A 49 -10.43 -3.07 5.60
C LEU A 49 -10.66 -3.56 4.17
N GLY A 50 -9.76 -4.41 3.66
CA GLY A 50 -9.86 -4.95 2.30
C GLY A 50 -10.96 -6.01 2.18
N GLU A 51 -11.14 -6.84 3.21
CA GLU A 51 -12.22 -7.83 3.30
C GLU A 51 -13.60 -7.17 3.26
N ASP A 52 -13.85 -6.22 4.16
CA ASP A 52 -15.10 -5.45 4.22
C ASP A 52 -15.38 -4.78 2.87
N TYR A 53 -14.36 -4.15 2.28
CA TYR A 53 -14.51 -3.48 0.99
C TYR A 53 -14.90 -4.47 -0.10
N PHE A 54 -14.18 -5.58 -0.24
CA PHE A 54 -14.43 -6.56 -1.30
C PHE A 54 -15.80 -7.23 -1.17
N ILE A 55 -16.16 -7.69 0.04
CA ILE A 55 -17.43 -8.38 0.32
C ILE A 55 -18.62 -7.46 0.09
N MET A 56 -18.54 -6.18 0.48
CA MET A 56 -19.63 -5.23 0.28
C MET A 56 -19.69 -4.68 -1.15
N MET A 57 -18.53 -4.43 -1.78
CA MET A 57 -18.45 -3.85 -3.12
C MET A 57 -19.03 -4.79 -4.18
N LEU A 58 -18.78 -6.10 -4.11
CA LEU A 58 -19.22 -7.07 -5.11
C LEU A 58 -20.75 -7.09 -5.33
N PRO A 59 -21.61 -7.24 -4.30
CA PRO A 59 -23.06 -7.17 -4.49
C PRO A 59 -23.53 -5.78 -4.94
N ILE A 60 -22.91 -4.71 -4.45
CA ILE A 60 -23.25 -3.34 -4.87
C ILE A 60 -22.93 -3.13 -6.35
N ALA A 61 -21.80 -3.63 -6.84
CA ALA A 61 -21.44 -3.61 -8.24
C ALA A 61 -22.44 -4.41 -9.08
N TYR A 62 -22.89 -5.57 -8.60
CA TYR A 62 -23.89 -6.37 -9.29
C TYR A 62 -25.25 -5.65 -9.38
N ILE A 63 -25.70 -5.03 -8.29
CA ILE A 63 -26.90 -4.20 -8.25
C ILE A 63 -26.76 -3.01 -9.22
N GLY A 64 -25.63 -2.31 -9.19
CA GLY A 64 -25.35 -1.20 -10.10
C GLY A 64 -25.36 -1.61 -11.57
N ALA A 65 -24.78 -2.77 -11.89
CA ALA A 65 -24.79 -3.32 -13.24
C ALA A 65 -26.21 -3.64 -13.73
N ARG A 66 -27.07 -4.15 -12.84
CA ARG A 66 -28.48 -4.41 -13.15
C ARG A 66 -29.27 -3.12 -13.36
N ILE A 67 -29.15 -2.17 -12.43
CA ILE A 67 -29.84 -0.86 -12.53
C ILE A 67 -29.47 -0.17 -13.84
N TRP A 68 -28.18 -0.13 -14.18
CA TRP A 68 -27.73 0.50 -15.41
C TRP A 68 -28.28 -0.17 -16.66
N TYR A 69 -28.32 -1.51 -16.69
CA TYR A 69 -28.92 -2.25 -17.79
C TYR A 69 -30.41 -1.92 -17.95
N CYS A 70 -31.16 -1.95 -16.84
CA CYS A 70 -32.59 -1.64 -16.86
C CYS A 70 -32.88 -0.20 -17.30
N LEU A 71 -32.01 0.76 -16.95
CA LEU A 71 -32.12 2.14 -17.41
C LEU A 71 -31.87 2.26 -18.92
N PHE A 72 -30.95 1.45 -19.47
CA PHE A 72 -30.69 1.43 -20.91
C PHE A 72 -31.86 0.82 -21.68
N GLU A 73 -32.44 -0.27 -21.16
CA GLU A 73 -33.60 -0.97 -21.72
C GLU A 73 -34.93 -0.52 -21.08
N TRP A 74 -35.03 0.76 -20.71
CA TRP A 74 -36.13 1.30 -19.89
C TRP A 74 -37.54 0.93 -20.37
N LYS A 75 -37.76 0.91 -21.69
CA LYS A 75 -39.06 0.60 -22.29
C LYS A 75 -39.54 -0.82 -21.99
N GLN A 76 -38.63 -1.78 -21.86
CA GLN A 76 -38.96 -3.17 -21.50
C GLN A 76 -39.42 -3.25 -20.05
N TYR A 77 -38.68 -2.59 -19.15
CA TYR A 77 -38.90 -2.70 -17.70
C TYR A 77 -40.07 -1.86 -17.18
N ILE A 78 -40.47 -0.79 -17.87
CA ILE A 78 -41.68 -0.04 -17.48
C ILE A 78 -42.96 -0.84 -17.76
N ALA A 79 -42.94 -1.74 -18.75
CA ALA A 79 -44.06 -2.60 -19.09
C ALA A 79 -44.22 -3.77 -18.09
N ASP A 80 -43.11 -4.24 -17.52
CA ASP A 80 -43.11 -5.25 -16.46
C ASP A 80 -42.05 -4.95 -15.38
N PRO A 81 -42.36 -4.12 -14.37
CA PRO A 81 -41.37 -3.67 -13.39
C PRO A 81 -40.76 -4.78 -12.53
N ILE A 82 -41.46 -5.90 -12.33
CA ILE A 82 -40.94 -7.01 -11.50
C ILE A 82 -39.76 -7.72 -12.18
N SER A 83 -39.69 -7.69 -13.50
CA SER A 83 -38.60 -8.30 -14.29
C SER A 83 -37.22 -7.71 -13.97
N ILE A 84 -37.14 -6.54 -13.33
CA ILE A 84 -35.88 -5.97 -12.82
C ILE A 84 -35.15 -6.96 -11.91
N PHE A 85 -35.87 -7.81 -11.16
CA PHE A 85 -35.26 -8.79 -10.26
C PHE A 85 -34.82 -10.10 -10.95
N TYR A 86 -35.20 -10.31 -12.21
CA TYR A 86 -34.90 -11.54 -12.96
C TYR A 86 -33.47 -11.52 -13.51
N VAL A 87 -32.49 -11.51 -12.60
CA VAL A 87 -31.06 -11.45 -12.93
C VAL A 87 -30.54 -12.74 -13.59
N TRP A 88 -31.27 -13.85 -13.46
CA TRP A 88 -30.96 -15.12 -14.12
C TRP A 88 -31.26 -15.11 -15.62
N GLU A 89 -32.06 -14.15 -16.10
CA GLU A 89 -32.31 -13.94 -17.54
C GLU A 89 -31.16 -13.16 -18.22
N GLY A 90 -30.11 -12.83 -17.46
CA GLY A 90 -29.02 -11.98 -17.91
C GLY A 90 -29.35 -10.50 -17.71
N GLY A 91 -28.77 -9.63 -18.55
CA GLY A 91 -29.01 -8.18 -18.48
C GLY A 91 -28.25 -7.47 -17.37
N LEU A 92 -26.92 -7.50 -17.46
CA LEU A 92 -26.01 -6.76 -16.59
C LEU A 92 -25.09 -5.90 -17.44
N ALA A 93 -25.05 -4.60 -17.16
CA ALA A 93 -24.16 -3.67 -17.85
C ALA A 93 -22.90 -3.42 -17.01
N PHE A 94 -21.74 -3.83 -17.54
CA PHE A 94 -20.45 -3.71 -16.85
C PHE A 94 -20.18 -2.28 -16.32
N HIS A 95 -20.48 -1.26 -17.12
CA HIS A 95 -20.30 0.15 -16.74
C HIS A 95 -21.05 0.53 -15.46
N GLY A 96 -22.29 0.06 -15.30
CA GLY A 96 -23.09 0.30 -14.11
C GLY A 96 -22.45 -0.27 -12.84
N GLY A 97 -21.85 -1.45 -12.96
CA GLY A 97 -21.16 -2.08 -11.83
C GLY A 97 -19.89 -1.33 -11.43
N VAL A 98 -19.09 -0.88 -12.40
CA VAL A 98 -17.89 -0.07 -12.12
C VAL A 98 -18.27 1.26 -11.46
N ILE A 99 -19.28 1.96 -11.98
CA ILE A 99 -19.74 3.24 -11.42
C ILE A 99 -20.22 3.04 -9.97
N ALA A 100 -21.06 2.04 -9.72
CA ALA A 100 -21.54 1.74 -8.37
C ALA A 100 -20.40 1.36 -7.41
N ALA A 101 -19.43 0.57 -7.86
CA ALA A 101 -18.25 0.20 -7.07
C ALA A 101 -17.38 1.40 -6.69
N VAL A 102 -17.16 2.34 -7.63
CA VAL A 102 -16.40 3.57 -7.39
C VAL A 102 -17.13 4.49 -6.42
N ILE A 103 -18.44 4.70 -6.61
CA ILE A 103 -19.26 5.51 -5.70
C ILE A 103 -19.27 4.90 -4.30
N PHE A 104 -19.47 3.58 -4.19
CA PHE A 104 -19.41 2.89 -2.90
C PHE A 104 -18.05 3.05 -2.24
N GLY A 105 -16.95 2.83 -2.98
CA GLY A 105 -15.59 3.01 -2.46
C GLY A 105 -15.31 4.41 -1.95
N TRP A 106 -15.79 5.43 -2.67
CA TRP A 106 -15.70 6.82 -2.22
C TRP A 106 -16.31 7.02 -0.83
N PHE A 107 -17.55 6.58 -0.62
CA PHE A 107 -18.21 6.72 0.69
C PHE A 107 -17.62 5.81 1.77
N PHE A 108 -17.29 4.55 1.41
CA PHE A 108 -16.74 3.55 2.31
C PHE A 108 -15.41 4.01 2.92
N LEU A 109 -14.49 4.49 2.07
CA LEU A 109 -13.15 4.92 2.48
C LEU A 109 -13.21 6.25 3.23
N LYS A 110 -14.03 7.21 2.76
CA LYS A 110 -14.22 8.50 3.45
C LYS A 110 -14.76 8.30 4.86
N LYS A 111 -15.75 7.42 5.05
CA LYS A 111 -16.31 7.12 6.38
C LYS A 111 -15.30 6.47 7.33
N ARG A 112 -14.28 5.78 6.79
CA ARG A 112 -13.22 5.12 7.56
C ARG A 112 -11.93 5.95 7.67
N ASN A 113 -11.93 7.22 7.24
CA ASN A 113 -10.75 8.09 7.20
C ASN A 113 -9.56 7.48 6.46
N VAL A 114 -9.81 6.74 5.38
CA VAL A 114 -8.77 6.18 4.51
C VAL A 114 -8.60 7.05 3.26
N ASP A 115 -7.38 7.39 2.90
CA ASP A 115 -7.04 8.09 1.65
C ASP A 115 -7.35 7.19 0.45
N ALA A 116 -8.36 7.56 -0.32
CA ALA A 116 -8.81 6.77 -1.46
C ALA A 116 -7.79 6.63 -2.58
N ARG A 117 -6.84 7.57 -2.72
CA ARG A 117 -5.77 7.48 -3.72
C ARG A 117 -4.75 6.43 -3.30
N ARG A 118 -4.35 6.42 -2.02
CA ARG A 118 -3.46 5.39 -1.46
C ARG A 118 -4.08 4.00 -1.55
N PHE A 119 -5.37 3.87 -1.24
CA PHE A 119 -6.10 2.61 -1.40
C PHE A 119 -6.20 2.18 -2.87
N ALA A 120 -6.48 3.12 -3.79
CA ALA A 120 -6.54 2.84 -5.22
C ALA A 120 -5.18 2.40 -5.78
N ASP A 121 -4.07 3.00 -5.36
CA ASP A 121 -2.73 2.59 -5.77
C ASP A 121 -2.39 1.15 -5.38
N ALA A 122 -2.91 0.69 -4.24
CA ALA A 122 -2.73 -0.68 -3.78
C ALA A 122 -3.55 -1.70 -4.60
N CYS A 123 -4.70 -1.29 -5.15
CA CYS A 123 -5.67 -2.17 -5.78
C CYS A 123 -5.63 -2.14 -7.31
N ALA A 124 -5.56 -0.96 -7.91
CA ALA A 124 -5.81 -0.74 -9.33
C ALA A 124 -4.85 -1.50 -10.27
N PRO A 125 -3.52 -1.53 -10.03
CA PRO A 125 -2.61 -2.32 -10.87
C PRO A 125 -2.96 -3.81 -10.89
N ASN A 126 -3.45 -4.37 -9.76
CA ASN A 126 -3.79 -5.79 -9.66
C ASN A 126 -5.02 -6.16 -10.49
N LEU A 127 -5.88 -5.19 -10.84
CA LEU A 127 -7.04 -5.42 -11.71
C LEU A 127 -6.64 -5.97 -13.07
N LEU A 128 -5.46 -5.62 -13.58
CA LEU A 128 -4.95 -6.10 -14.86
C LEU A 128 -4.79 -7.63 -14.89
N ILE A 129 -4.36 -8.23 -13.77
CA ILE A 129 -4.28 -9.70 -13.65
C ILE A 129 -5.67 -10.30 -13.67
N GLY A 130 -6.61 -9.74 -12.89
CA GLY A 130 -8.00 -10.20 -12.88
C GLY A 130 -8.65 -10.11 -14.26
N GLN A 131 -8.42 -9.01 -14.98
CA GLN A 131 -8.88 -8.82 -16.35
C GLN A 131 -8.25 -9.83 -17.31
N ALA A 132 -6.94 -10.07 -17.22
CA ALA A 132 -6.26 -11.07 -18.06
C ALA A 132 -6.83 -12.49 -17.85
N ILE A 133 -7.13 -12.87 -16.60
CA ILE A 133 -7.78 -14.15 -16.30
C ILE A 133 -9.20 -14.17 -16.86
N GLY A 134 -9.99 -13.11 -16.64
CA GLY A 134 -11.37 -13.01 -17.12
C GLY A 134 -11.50 -13.13 -18.64
N ARG A 135 -10.50 -12.67 -19.41
CA ARG A 135 -10.49 -12.76 -20.89
C ARG A 135 -10.55 -14.19 -21.42
N TRP A 136 -10.10 -15.18 -20.65
CA TRP A 136 -10.26 -16.59 -21.02
C TRP A 136 -11.73 -17.03 -21.03
N GLY A 137 -12.60 -16.35 -20.29
CA GLY A 137 -14.05 -16.51 -20.40
C GLY A 137 -14.56 -16.20 -21.81
N ASN A 138 -14.06 -15.13 -22.45
CA ASN A 138 -14.46 -14.77 -23.82
C ASN A 138 -14.04 -15.83 -24.83
N PHE A 139 -12.85 -16.43 -24.65
CA PHE A 139 -12.38 -17.54 -25.48
C PHE A 139 -13.31 -18.74 -25.41
N VAL A 140 -13.69 -19.17 -24.19
CA VAL A 140 -14.59 -20.32 -24.00
C VAL A 140 -16.00 -20.02 -24.52
N ASN A 141 -16.50 -18.80 -24.29
CA ASN A 141 -17.81 -18.39 -24.79
C ASN A 141 -17.85 -18.16 -26.31
N GLN A 142 -16.69 -18.08 -26.97
CA GLN A 142 -16.56 -17.70 -28.37
C GLN A 142 -17.25 -16.35 -28.64
N GLU A 143 -16.87 -15.33 -27.89
CA GLU A 143 -17.40 -13.96 -28.00
C GLU A 143 -16.25 -12.94 -27.99
N ALA A 144 -16.56 -11.66 -28.26
CA ALA A 144 -15.58 -10.59 -28.20
C ALA A 144 -14.36 -10.75 -29.12
N PHE A 145 -14.43 -11.60 -30.14
CA PHE A 145 -13.38 -11.87 -31.12
C PHE A 145 -13.28 -10.80 -32.21
N GLY A 146 -12.19 -10.81 -32.96
CA GLY A 146 -11.96 -9.86 -34.05
C GLY A 146 -12.36 -10.37 -35.44
N GLY A 147 -11.94 -9.63 -36.46
CA GLY A 147 -12.21 -9.95 -37.87
C GLY A 147 -11.67 -11.32 -38.33
N VAL A 148 -12.07 -11.72 -39.53
CA VAL A 148 -11.61 -12.97 -40.17
C VAL A 148 -10.13 -12.86 -40.51
N VAL A 149 -9.37 -13.91 -40.22
CA VAL A 149 -7.95 -14.05 -40.54
C VAL A 149 -7.69 -15.36 -41.30
N SER A 150 -6.58 -15.45 -42.01
CA SER A 150 -6.18 -16.69 -42.67
C SER A 150 -5.76 -17.75 -41.65
N GLU A 151 -5.88 -19.03 -42.01
CA GLU A 151 -5.45 -20.14 -41.16
C GLU A 151 -3.96 -20.03 -40.76
N SER A 152 -3.13 -19.55 -41.69
CA SER A 152 -1.68 -19.36 -41.45
C SER A 152 -1.38 -18.39 -40.30
N PHE A 153 -2.32 -17.52 -39.93
CA PHE A 153 -2.19 -16.65 -38.74
C PHE A 153 -1.90 -17.46 -37.47
N PHE A 154 -2.44 -18.67 -37.39
CA PHE A 154 -2.34 -19.54 -36.21
C PHE A 154 -1.14 -20.50 -36.25
N ASN A 155 -0.24 -20.42 -37.24
CA ASN A 155 0.87 -21.38 -37.40
C ASN A 155 1.79 -21.49 -36.17
N HIS A 156 1.90 -20.43 -35.37
CA HIS A 156 2.73 -20.40 -34.16
C HIS A 156 1.91 -20.45 -32.86
N PHE A 157 0.60 -20.63 -32.96
CA PHE A 157 -0.29 -20.72 -31.81
C PHE A 157 -0.48 -22.18 -31.40
N PRO A 158 -0.68 -22.45 -30.09
CA PRO A 158 -1.13 -23.76 -29.63
C PRO A 158 -2.40 -24.23 -30.36
N ALA A 159 -2.49 -25.54 -30.65
CA ALA A 159 -3.60 -26.14 -31.38
C ALA A 159 -4.97 -25.80 -30.79
N PHE A 160 -5.10 -25.84 -29.46
CA PHE A 160 -6.36 -25.54 -28.77
C PHE A 160 -6.85 -24.09 -29.01
N ILE A 161 -5.94 -23.12 -29.15
CA ILE A 161 -6.31 -21.73 -29.47
C ILE A 161 -6.78 -21.65 -30.92
N LYS A 162 -6.04 -22.29 -31.85
CA LYS A 162 -6.42 -22.34 -33.26
C LYS A 162 -7.82 -22.95 -33.44
N GLU A 163 -8.06 -24.09 -32.80
CA GLU A 163 -9.35 -24.80 -32.84
C GLU A 163 -10.46 -23.97 -32.18
N GLY A 164 -10.21 -23.38 -31.01
CA GLY A 164 -11.20 -22.57 -30.30
C GLY A 164 -11.57 -21.27 -31.02
N MET A 165 -10.69 -20.77 -31.90
CA MET A 165 -10.89 -19.56 -32.70
C MET A 165 -11.44 -19.82 -34.10
N PHE A 166 -11.75 -21.07 -34.46
CA PHE A 166 -12.54 -21.38 -35.64
C PHE A 166 -14.03 -21.24 -35.29
N ILE A 167 -14.61 -20.09 -35.65
CA ILE A 167 -15.95 -19.68 -35.23
C ILE A 167 -16.77 -19.30 -36.47
N ASP A 168 -17.96 -19.89 -36.59
CA ASP A 168 -18.89 -19.68 -37.71
C ASP A 168 -18.24 -19.92 -39.09
N GLY A 169 -17.43 -20.99 -39.20
CA GLY A 169 -16.81 -21.41 -40.46
C GLY A 169 -15.57 -20.63 -40.89
N ALA A 170 -15.05 -19.72 -40.05
CA ALA A 170 -13.85 -18.95 -40.34
C ALA A 170 -12.95 -18.80 -39.10
N TYR A 171 -11.65 -18.68 -39.34
CA TYR A 171 -10.70 -18.33 -38.28
C TYR A 171 -10.85 -16.86 -37.90
N ARG A 172 -11.09 -16.60 -36.62
CA ARG A 172 -11.29 -15.25 -36.06
C ARG A 172 -10.06 -14.78 -35.29
N MET A 173 -9.77 -13.49 -35.35
CA MET A 173 -8.66 -12.91 -34.60
C MET A 173 -8.86 -13.02 -33.08
N PRO A 174 -7.88 -13.54 -32.30
CA PRO A 174 -8.01 -13.79 -30.86
C PRO A 174 -7.78 -12.52 -30.03
N THR A 175 -8.67 -11.53 -30.15
CA THR A 175 -8.64 -10.26 -29.39
C THR A 175 -8.63 -10.46 -27.87
N TYR A 176 -9.25 -11.53 -27.35
CA TYR A 176 -9.18 -11.88 -25.92
C TYR A 176 -7.73 -12.05 -25.45
N LEU A 177 -6.88 -12.65 -26.28
CA LEU A 177 -5.48 -12.93 -25.98
C LEU A 177 -4.65 -11.65 -26.09
N PHE A 178 -4.93 -10.80 -27.08
CA PHE A 178 -4.25 -9.51 -27.20
C PHE A 178 -4.55 -8.63 -25.99
N GLU A 179 -5.80 -8.57 -25.54
CA GLU A 179 -6.16 -7.82 -24.33
C GLU A 179 -5.55 -8.45 -23.08
N GLY A 180 -5.60 -9.78 -22.94
CA GLY A 180 -5.00 -10.49 -21.82
C GLY A 180 -3.49 -10.28 -21.71
N VAL A 181 -2.76 -10.41 -22.82
CA VAL A 181 -1.31 -10.15 -22.88
C VAL A 181 -1.01 -8.67 -22.62
N GLY A 182 -1.77 -7.75 -23.21
CA GLY A 182 -1.64 -6.32 -22.96
C GLY A 182 -1.82 -5.97 -21.48
N ASN A 183 -2.76 -6.61 -20.80
CA ASN A 183 -2.98 -6.44 -19.36
C ASN A 183 -1.82 -7.00 -18.53
N LEU A 184 -1.29 -8.19 -18.86
CA LEU A 184 -0.13 -8.76 -18.18
C LEU A 184 1.13 -7.89 -18.34
N ILE A 185 1.38 -7.38 -19.56
CA ILE A 185 2.48 -6.44 -19.82
C ILE A 185 2.28 -5.18 -18.98
N GLY A 186 1.07 -4.64 -18.95
CA GLY A 186 0.73 -3.47 -18.12
C GLY A 186 1.00 -3.70 -16.65
N PHE A 187 0.60 -4.85 -16.12
CA PHE A 187 0.87 -5.21 -14.74
C PHE A 187 2.38 -5.21 -14.47
N ILE A 188 3.18 -5.85 -15.35
CA ILE A 188 4.63 -5.91 -15.18
C ILE A 188 5.25 -4.52 -15.21
N LEU A 189 4.90 -3.71 -16.21
CA LEU A 189 5.44 -2.37 -16.38
C LEU A 189 5.06 -1.43 -15.25
N ILE A 190 3.81 -1.49 -14.77
CA ILE A 190 3.35 -0.62 -13.68
C ILE A 190 3.91 -1.09 -12.34
N TYR A 191 3.73 -2.37 -12.01
CA TYR A 191 4.06 -2.91 -10.69
C TYR A 191 5.57 -3.02 -10.43
N PHE A 192 6.36 -3.37 -11.44
CA PHE A 192 7.82 -3.51 -11.30
C PHE A 192 8.60 -2.34 -11.89
N GLY A 193 8.13 -1.75 -12.98
CA GLY A 193 8.81 -0.63 -13.66
C GLY A 193 8.46 0.71 -13.03
N PHE A 194 7.22 1.15 -13.21
CA PHE A 194 6.75 2.48 -12.79
C PHE A 194 6.81 2.65 -11.28
N LYS A 195 6.45 1.63 -10.50
CA LYS A 195 6.63 1.66 -9.03
C LYS A 195 8.07 1.94 -8.58
N LYS A 196 9.05 1.49 -9.36
CA LYS A 196 10.48 1.60 -9.02
C LYS A 196 11.11 2.90 -9.53
N TYR A 197 10.78 3.28 -10.77
CA TYR A 197 11.46 4.38 -11.49
C TYR A 197 10.56 5.58 -11.78
N GLY A 198 9.26 5.44 -11.59
CA GLY A 198 8.29 6.50 -11.78
C GLY A 198 8.22 7.46 -10.59
N ARG A 199 7.41 8.50 -10.78
CA ARG A 199 7.00 9.42 -9.71
C ARG A 199 6.19 8.64 -8.66
N LYS A 200 6.35 8.98 -7.37
CA LYS A 200 5.72 8.27 -6.26
C LYS A 200 4.73 9.17 -5.52
N LYS A 201 3.83 9.84 -6.26
CA LYS A 201 2.71 10.55 -5.62
C LYS A 201 1.48 9.66 -5.52
N ARG A 202 0.62 9.99 -4.56
CA ARG A 202 -0.63 9.27 -4.31
C ARG A 202 -1.53 9.34 -5.53
N GLY A 203 -2.00 8.18 -5.98
CA GLY A 203 -2.84 8.00 -7.15
C GLY A 203 -2.06 7.64 -8.42
N ASP A 204 -0.74 7.80 -8.45
CA ASP A 204 0.04 7.62 -9.67
C ASP A 204 -0.07 6.18 -10.22
N MET A 205 -0.10 5.17 -9.34
CA MET A 205 -0.25 3.76 -9.75
C MET A 205 -1.65 3.50 -10.33
N ALA A 206 -2.68 4.09 -9.71
CA ALA A 206 -4.05 4.00 -10.22
C ALA A 206 -4.23 4.74 -11.55
N TYR A 207 -3.65 5.92 -11.71
CA TYR A 207 -3.68 6.67 -12.97
C TYR A 207 -2.90 5.98 -14.07
N ALA A 208 -1.73 5.41 -13.78
CA ALA A 208 -0.96 4.61 -14.72
C ALA A 208 -1.77 3.40 -15.22
N TYR A 209 -2.51 2.73 -14.32
CA TYR A 209 -3.45 1.66 -14.69
C TYR A 209 -4.54 2.16 -15.65
N ILE A 210 -5.19 3.29 -15.33
CA ILE A 210 -6.26 3.84 -16.16
C ILE A 210 -5.76 4.17 -17.56
N VAL A 211 -4.58 4.82 -17.67
CA VAL A 211 -3.96 5.13 -18.96
C VAL A 211 -3.64 3.86 -19.72
N TRP A 212 -2.95 2.91 -19.09
CA TRP A 212 -2.52 1.67 -19.75
C TRP A 212 -3.70 0.86 -20.26
N TYR A 213 -4.68 0.58 -19.39
CA TYR A 213 -5.86 -0.18 -19.77
C TYR A 213 -6.68 0.54 -20.84
N GLY A 214 -6.80 1.87 -20.75
CA GLY A 214 -7.43 2.68 -21.79
C GLY A 214 -6.73 2.52 -23.15
N VAL A 215 -5.40 2.55 -23.19
CA VAL A 215 -4.63 2.33 -24.43
C VAL A 215 -4.88 0.93 -25.00
N VAL A 216 -4.71 -0.11 -24.18
CA VAL A 216 -4.96 -1.50 -24.62
C VAL A 216 -6.38 -1.65 -25.14
N ARG A 217 -7.37 -1.16 -24.37
CA ARG A 217 -8.79 -1.26 -24.71
C ARG A 217 -9.13 -0.51 -25.98
N PHE A 218 -8.56 0.67 -26.22
CA PHE A 218 -8.78 1.44 -27.44
C PHE A 218 -8.38 0.67 -28.71
N PHE A 219 -7.19 0.06 -28.70
CA PHE A 219 -6.67 -0.71 -29.84
C PHE A 219 -7.42 -2.02 -30.03
N VAL A 220 -7.60 -2.81 -28.97
CA VAL A 220 -8.30 -4.10 -29.05
C VAL A 220 -9.76 -3.90 -29.50
N GLU A 221 -10.43 -2.87 -28.98
CA GLU A 221 -11.80 -2.56 -29.38
C GLU A 221 -11.92 -2.25 -30.88
N GLY A 222 -10.89 -1.65 -31.50
CA GLY A 222 -10.88 -1.41 -32.95
C GLY A 222 -10.86 -2.69 -33.79
N LEU A 223 -10.38 -3.80 -33.22
CA LEU A 223 -10.28 -5.10 -33.89
C LEU A 223 -11.55 -5.94 -33.77
N ARG A 224 -12.40 -5.66 -32.77
CA ARG A 224 -13.61 -6.45 -32.46
C ARG A 224 -14.68 -6.33 -33.52
N THR A 225 -15.54 -7.34 -33.63
CA THR A 225 -16.70 -7.32 -34.55
C THR A 225 -18.04 -7.10 -33.87
N ASP A 226 -18.10 -7.22 -32.55
CA ASP A 226 -19.32 -7.23 -31.72
C ASP A 226 -19.39 -6.00 -30.77
N SER A 227 -18.86 -4.87 -31.22
CA SER A 227 -18.78 -3.64 -30.42
C SER A 227 -20.14 -2.98 -30.19
N LEU A 228 -20.32 -2.43 -28.98
CA LEU A 228 -21.44 -1.53 -28.71
C LEU A 228 -21.22 -0.20 -29.44
N MET A 229 -22.11 0.10 -30.39
CA MET A 229 -22.04 1.30 -31.22
C MET A 229 -22.97 2.40 -30.71
N MET A 230 -22.47 3.63 -30.69
CA MET A 230 -23.27 4.86 -30.53
C MET A 230 -23.09 5.68 -31.82
N GLY A 231 -24.01 5.49 -32.76
CA GLY A 231 -23.83 5.97 -34.13
C GLY A 231 -22.58 5.34 -34.76
N PRO A 232 -21.64 6.13 -35.33
CA PRO A 232 -20.42 5.59 -35.94
C PRO A 232 -19.30 5.28 -34.91
N ILE A 233 -19.49 5.60 -33.63
CA ILE A 233 -18.44 5.52 -32.61
C ILE A 233 -18.63 4.26 -31.75
N ARG A 234 -17.55 3.50 -31.56
CA ARG A 234 -17.52 2.41 -30.58
C ARG A 234 -17.45 3.00 -29.17
N VAL A 235 -18.45 2.72 -28.33
CA VAL A 235 -18.57 3.30 -26.99
C VAL A 235 -17.33 3.03 -26.14
N ALA A 236 -16.76 1.82 -26.23
CA ALA A 236 -15.57 1.46 -25.48
C ALA A 236 -14.32 2.24 -25.92
N GLN A 237 -14.20 2.68 -27.19
CA GLN A 237 -13.10 3.54 -27.61
C GLN A 237 -13.25 4.97 -27.04
N LEU A 238 -14.46 5.51 -27.03
CA LEU A 238 -14.73 6.82 -26.41
C LEU A 238 -14.39 6.80 -24.91
N ILE A 239 -14.85 5.78 -24.19
CA ILE A 239 -14.54 5.61 -22.76
C ILE A 239 -13.04 5.44 -22.53
N SER A 240 -12.35 4.72 -23.42
CA SER A 240 -10.89 4.56 -23.36
C SER A 240 -10.17 5.90 -23.51
N ILE A 241 -10.57 6.74 -24.48
CA ILE A 241 -10.00 8.08 -24.66
C ILE A 241 -10.24 8.95 -23.41
N CYS A 242 -11.47 8.98 -22.90
CA CYS A 242 -11.78 9.70 -21.66
C CYS A 242 -10.92 9.20 -20.49
N GLY A 243 -10.79 7.88 -20.33
CA GLY A 243 -9.94 7.27 -19.32
C GLY A 243 -8.48 7.70 -19.46
N ILE A 244 -7.90 7.64 -20.66
CA ILE A 244 -6.53 8.07 -20.93
C ILE A 244 -6.33 9.54 -20.54
N ILE A 245 -7.21 10.44 -20.97
CA ILE A 245 -7.14 11.87 -20.63
C ILE A 245 -7.20 12.04 -19.10
N LEU A 246 -8.16 11.37 -18.45
CA LEU A 246 -8.30 11.46 -16.99
C LEU A 246 -7.06 10.95 -16.26
N GLY A 247 -6.48 9.84 -16.70
CA GLY A 247 -5.27 9.26 -16.11
C GLY A 247 -4.04 10.16 -16.33
N VAL A 248 -3.87 10.71 -17.54
CA VAL A 248 -2.75 11.63 -17.84
C VAL A 248 -2.85 12.91 -17.01
N LEU A 249 -4.03 13.52 -16.89
CA LEU A 249 -4.23 14.69 -16.03
C LEU A 249 -3.90 14.37 -14.55
N GLY A 250 -4.21 13.16 -14.10
CA GLY A 250 -3.84 12.66 -12.78
C GLY A 250 -2.32 12.57 -12.59
N LEU A 251 -1.61 11.92 -13.51
CA LEU A 251 -0.15 11.81 -13.50
C LEU A 251 0.56 13.16 -13.58
N LEU A 252 -0.05 14.14 -14.25
CA LEU A 252 0.44 15.53 -14.30
C LEU A 252 0.16 16.31 -13.00
N GLY A 253 -0.57 15.74 -12.03
CA GLY A 253 -0.92 16.37 -10.76
C GLY A 253 -1.99 17.47 -10.88
N VAL A 254 -2.79 17.45 -11.96
CA VAL A 254 -3.84 18.46 -12.19
C VAL A 254 -4.90 18.39 -11.11
N TYR A 255 -5.30 17.19 -10.69
CA TYR A 255 -6.32 17.01 -9.65
C TYR A 255 -5.88 17.47 -8.27
N ASP A 256 -4.61 17.28 -7.92
CA ASP A 256 -4.06 17.76 -6.64
C ASP A 256 -4.15 19.30 -6.55
N LYS A 257 -4.08 19.99 -7.69
CA LYS A 257 -4.22 21.45 -7.77
C LYS A 257 -5.69 21.88 -7.80
N LEU A 258 -6.50 21.30 -8.68
CA LEU A 258 -7.90 21.71 -8.88
C LEU A 258 -8.79 21.37 -7.68
N PHE A 259 -8.53 20.25 -7.01
CA PHE A 259 -9.37 19.72 -5.94
C PHE A 259 -8.68 19.79 -4.57
N ALA A 260 -7.69 20.67 -4.40
CA ALA A 260 -6.87 20.79 -3.18
C ALA A 260 -7.67 20.99 -1.86
N ASN A 261 -8.95 21.37 -1.93
CA ASN A 261 -9.82 21.58 -0.77
C ASN A 261 -10.87 20.46 -0.59
N ILE A 262 -10.87 19.45 -1.46
CA ILE A 262 -11.88 18.39 -1.52
C ILE A 262 -11.22 17.04 -1.27
N TRP A 263 -11.81 16.23 -0.38
CA TRP A 263 -11.37 14.85 -0.20
C TRP A 263 -11.50 14.03 -1.51
N PRO A 264 -10.54 13.16 -1.88
CA PRO A 264 -9.34 12.76 -1.14
C PRO A 264 -8.09 13.63 -1.42
N PHE A 265 -8.21 14.68 -2.24
CA PHE A 265 -7.09 15.55 -2.65
C PHE A 265 -6.70 16.59 -1.61
N LYS A 266 -7.58 16.84 -0.62
CA LYS A 266 -7.31 17.75 0.49
C LYS A 266 -6.01 17.39 1.20
N LYS A 267 -5.06 18.33 1.25
CA LYS A 267 -3.82 18.18 2.01
C LYS A 267 -4.15 18.19 3.51
N VAL A 268 -3.57 17.23 4.23
CA VAL A 268 -3.68 17.10 5.68
C VAL A 268 -2.26 17.05 6.22
N LYS A 269 -2.01 17.66 7.37
CA LYS A 269 -0.71 17.56 8.04
C LYS A 269 -0.38 16.09 8.33
N PRO A 270 0.88 15.67 8.20
CA PRO A 270 1.28 14.34 8.62
C PRO A 270 1.21 14.20 10.14
N VAL A 271 1.03 12.96 10.59
CA VAL A 271 1.39 12.56 11.94
C VAL A 271 2.91 12.48 12.01
N VAL A 272 3.53 13.14 12.99
CA VAL A 272 5.00 13.14 13.13
C VAL A 272 5.37 12.31 14.35
N LEU A 273 5.94 11.14 14.10
CA LEU A 273 6.39 10.22 15.13
C LEU A 273 7.91 10.28 15.25
N PHE A 274 8.43 10.11 16.45
CA PHE A 274 9.86 10.19 16.74
C PHE A 274 10.35 8.93 17.44
N ASP A 275 11.55 8.45 17.11
CA ASP A 275 12.33 7.68 18.07
C ASP A 275 12.84 8.59 19.19
N LEU A 276 13.28 8.00 20.30
CA LEU A 276 13.82 8.72 21.44
C LEU A 276 15.34 8.86 21.38
N ASP A 277 16.05 7.75 21.53
CA ASP A 277 17.50 7.71 21.62
C ASP A 277 18.14 8.03 20.28
N GLY A 278 19.22 8.80 20.28
CA GLY A 278 19.90 9.19 19.04
C GLY A 278 19.10 10.12 18.12
N THR A 279 17.84 10.41 18.47
CA THR A 279 16.91 11.23 17.69
C THR A 279 16.46 12.47 18.46
N LEU A 280 15.78 12.29 19.60
CA LEU A 280 15.36 13.40 20.48
C LEU A 280 16.41 13.66 21.56
N LEU A 281 16.95 12.58 22.15
CA LEU A 281 17.86 12.63 23.29
C LEU A 281 19.22 12.05 22.90
N ASP A 282 20.29 12.78 23.25
CA ASP A 282 21.66 12.29 23.19
C ASP A 282 21.90 11.38 24.40
N THR A 283 21.89 10.07 24.13
CA THR A 283 22.04 9.02 25.13
C THR A 283 23.23 8.11 24.87
N GLU A 284 24.06 8.42 23.86
CA GLU A 284 25.17 7.56 23.43
C GLU A 284 26.21 7.40 24.54
N ALA A 285 26.56 8.50 25.23
CA ALA A 285 27.50 8.48 26.34
C ALA A 285 27.00 7.62 27.50
N LEU A 286 25.72 7.76 27.88
CA LEU A 286 25.10 6.95 28.93
C LEU A 286 25.10 5.46 28.59
N ILE A 287 24.75 5.12 27.34
CA ILE A 287 24.76 3.72 26.88
C ILE A 287 26.17 3.16 26.97
N ALA A 288 27.16 3.90 26.45
CA ALA A 288 28.55 3.47 26.47
C ALA A 288 29.06 3.23 27.90
N ASP A 289 28.76 4.13 28.84
CA ASP A 289 29.18 3.98 30.24
C ASP A 289 28.42 2.89 30.97
N SER A 290 27.14 2.67 30.65
CA SER A 290 26.35 1.56 31.19
C SER A 290 26.94 0.20 30.77
N PHE A 291 27.39 0.06 29.51
CA PHE A 291 28.11 -1.14 29.08
C PHE A 291 29.48 -1.26 29.74
N ARG A 292 30.25 -0.18 29.84
CA ARG A 292 31.55 -0.19 30.54
C ARG A 292 31.41 -0.63 31.99
N HIS A 293 30.36 -0.19 32.70
CA HIS A 293 30.08 -0.61 34.07
C HIS A 293 29.85 -2.11 34.17
N VAL A 294 28.99 -2.68 33.32
CA VAL A 294 28.73 -4.13 33.32
C VAL A 294 29.99 -4.92 32.97
N PHE A 295 30.75 -4.49 31.96
CA PHE A 295 32.02 -5.15 31.60
C PHE A 295 33.05 -5.07 32.73
N ALA A 296 33.14 -3.95 33.45
CA ALA A 296 34.05 -3.83 34.58
C ALA A 296 33.74 -4.82 35.72
N ILE A 297 32.47 -5.21 35.88
CA ILE A 297 32.03 -6.18 36.89
C ILE A 297 32.19 -7.62 36.40
N TYR A 298 31.67 -7.91 35.20
CA TYR A 298 31.47 -9.28 34.74
C TYR A 298 32.52 -9.78 33.74
N ARG A 299 33.29 -8.88 33.11
CA ARG A 299 34.35 -9.22 32.16
C ARG A 299 35.49 -8.17 32.18
N PRO A 300 36.14 -7.92 33.33
CA PRO A 300 37.08 -6.81 33.50
C PRO A 300 38.31 -6.88 32.59
N ASP A 301 38.67 -8.08 32.13
CA ASP A 301 39.81 -8.29 31.23
C ASP A 301 39.52 -7.87 29.77
N TYR A 302 38.26 -7.60 29.43
CA TYR A 302 37.88 -7.19 28.07
C TYR A 302 37.75 -5.66 27.97
N VAL A 303 38.66 -5.04 27.22
CA VAL A 303 38.63 -3.60 26.96
C VAL A 303 37.70 -3.31 25.78
N LEU A 304 36.58 -2.65 26.06
CA LEU A 304 35.62 -2.23 25.04
C LEU A 304 36.25 -1.22 24.07
N THR A 305 36.30 -1.57 22.78
CA THR A 305 36.74 -0.67 21.73
C THR A 305 35.61 0.29 21.32
N THR A 306 35.95 1.37 20.62
CA THR A 306 34.94 2.24 19.99
C THR A 306 34.04 1.47 19.01
N ALA A 307 34.59 0.43 18.35
CA ALA A 307 33.81 -0.41 17.44
C ALA A 307 32.80 -1.28 18.21
N ASP A 308 33.17 -1.81 19.38
CA ASP A 308 32.25 -2.58 20.24
C ASP A 308 31.10 -1.70 20.75
N LEU A 309 31.43 -0.51 21.26
CA LEU A 309 30.44 0.44 21.77
C LEU A 309 29.45 0.87 20.69
N LYS A 310 29.94 1.12 19.46
CA LYS A 310 29.06 1.36 18.31
C LYS A 310 28.20 0.14 17.96
N GLY A 311 28.76 -1.06 18.07
CA GLY A 311 28.06 -2.32 17.84
C GLY A 311 26.92 -2.60 18.82
N PHE A 312 26.92 -1.98 20.00
CA PHE A 312 25.82 -2.08 20.97
C PHE A 312 24.61 -1.22 20.62
N LEU A 313 24.79 -0.21 19.76
CA LEU A 313 23.70 0.67 19.36
C LEU A 313 22.90 0.01 18.23
N GLY A 314 21.79 -0.65 18.57
CA GLY A 314 20.86 -1.24 17.60
C GLY A 314 20.32 -2.62 18.01
N PRO A 315 21.19 -3.61 18.27
CA PRO A 315 20.78 -4.91 18.79
C PRO A 315 20.10 -4.81 20.16
N THR A 316 19.36 -5.84 20.56
CA THR A 316 18.84 -5.91 21.92
C THR A 316 19.97 -6.03 22.94
N LEU A 317 19.72 -5.60 24.20
CA LEU A 317 20.69 -5.80 25.28
C LEU A 317 21.04 -7.29 25.45
N LYS A 318 20.05 -8.17 25.27
CA LYS A 318 20.23 -9.62 25.34
C LYS A 318 21.21 -10.13 24.28
N GLU A 319 20.97 -9.82 23.01
CA GLU A 319 21.87 -10.21 21.91
C GLU A 319 23.29 -9.65 22.12
N SER A 320 23.39 -8.41 22.61
CA SER A 320 24.68 -7.76 22.88
C SER A 320 25.42 -8.49 24.00
N PHE A 321 24.77 -8.79 25.12
CA PHE A 321 25.42 -9.49 26.23
C PHE A 321 25.72 -10.95 25.91
N GLU A 322 24.82 -11.70 25.27
CA GLU A 322 25.07 -13.10 24.89
C GLU A 322 26.27 -13.25 23.94
N LYS A 323 26.54 -12.23 23.11
CA LYS A 323 27.69 -12.23 22.21
C LYS A 323 29.03 -12.07 22.95
N TYR A 324 29.07 -11.26 24.00
CA TYR A 324 30.32 -10.86 24.66
C TYR A 324 30.53 -11.47 26.04
N ILE A 325 29.48 -11.92 26.72
CA ILE A 325 29.55 -12.55 28.05
C ILE A 325 28.57 -13.75 28.06
N PRO A 326 28.76 -14.77 27.19
CA PRO A 326 27.82 -15.90 27.07
C PRO A 326 27.77 -16.76 28.34
N GLU A 327 28.81 -16.72 29.17
CA GLU A 327 28.93 -17.46 30.42
C GLU A 327 28.02 -16.95 31.56
N VAL A 328 27.49 -15.72 31.47
CA VAL A 328 26.61 -15.13 32.50
C VAL A 328 25.19 -15.06 31.98
N ASN A 329 24.21 -15.25 32.88
CA ASN A 329 22.81 -15.11 32.51
C ASN A 329 22.53 -13.67 32.03
N SER A 330 22.02 -13.54 30.80
CA SER A 330 21.72 -12.24 30.20
C SER A 330 20.77 -11.38 31.03
N ASP A 331 19.83 -12.00 31.76
CA ASP A 331 18.85 -11.26 32.57
C ASP A 331 19.53 -10.54 33.75
N GLU A 332 20.58 -11.13 34.31
CA GLU A 332 21.38 -10.53 35.38
C GLU A 332 22.17 -9.32 34.86
N LEU A 333 22.84 -9.49 33.71
CA LEU A 333 23.59 -8.40 33.05
C LEU A 333 22.67 -7.24 32.67
N ILE A 334 21.48 -7.54 32.16
CA ILE A 334 20.46 -6.54 31.81
C ILE A 334 19.97 -5.81 33.05
N ALA A 335 19.79 -6.51 34.18
CA ALA A 335 19.36 -5.89 35.43
C ALA A 335 20.42 -4.91 35.96
N GLU A 336 21.69 -5.30 35.98
CA GLU A 336 22.79 -4.42 36.42
C GLU A 336 22.99 -3.24 35.46
N TYR A 337 22.92 -3.48 34.14
CA TYR A 337 22.91 -2.41 33.13
C TYR A 337 21.82 -1.39 33.43
N ARG A 338 20.56 -1.84 33.60
CA ARG A 338 19.41 -0.96 33.83
C ARG A 338 19.53 -0.19 35.13
N LYS A 339 20.08 -0.82 36.17
CA LYS A 339 20.33 -0.17 37.47
C LYS A 339 21.32 0.97 37.34
N PHE A 340 22.47 0.74 36.70
CA PHE A 340 23.47 1.79 36.46
C PHE A 340 22.91 2.90 35.56
N ASN A 341 22.25 2.50 34.46
CA ASN A 341 21.67 3.40 33.48
C ASN A 341 20.66 4.35 34.13
N LEU A 342 19.77 3.82 34.99
CA LEU A 342 18.78 4.62 35.70
C LEU A 342 19.43 5.55 36.74
N ALA A 343 20.44 5.09 37.47
CA ALA A 343 21.09 5.88 38.51
C ALA A 343 21.87 7.09 37.96
N HIS A 344 22.44 6.97 36.75
CA HIS A 344 23.23 8.02 36.12
C HIS A 344 22.51 8.69 34.95
N HIS A 345 21.24 8.37 34.73
CA HIS A 345 20.46 8.84 33.60
C HIS A 345 20.52 10.38 33.46
N ASP A 346 20.24 11.06 34.56
CA ASP A 346 20.13 12.51 34.64
C ASP A 346 21.46 13.23 34.41
N GLU A 347 22.59 12.59 34.69
CA GLU A 347 23.91 13.20 34.53
C GLU A 347 24.34 13.32 33.06
N TYR A 348 23.82 12.44 32.20
CA TYR A 348 24.29 12.30 30.82
C TYR A 348 23.27 12.74 29.77
N VAL A 349 21.98 12.58 30.05
CA VAL A 349 20.95 12.70 29.00
C VAL A 349 20.58 14.15 28.74
N LYS A 350 20.75 14.59 27.50
CA LYS A 350 20.40 15.94 27.04
C LYS A 350 19.65 15.89 25.71
N PRO A 351 18.73 16.83 25.43
CA PRO A 351 18.14 16.95 24.11
C PRO A 351 19.19 17.28 23.05
N PHE A 352 19.03 16.75 21.84
CA PHE A 352 19.80 17.23 20.69
C PHE A 352 19.47 18.71 20.38
N TYR A 353 20.43 19.40 19.76
CA TYR A 353 20.27 20.80 19.36
C TYR A 353 19.01 21.01 18.50
N GLY A 354 18.19 21.98 18.89
CA GLY A 354 16.97 22.38 18.17
C GLY A 354 15.75 21.49 18.41
N VAL A 355 15.84 20.41 19.20
CA VAL A 355 14.70 19.51 19.47
C VAL A 355 13.54 20.24 20.13
N GLU A 356 13.78 20.96 21.23
CA GLU A 356 12.72 21.67 21.94
C GLU A 356 12.05 22.76 21.07
N GLU A 357 12.84 23.49 20.29
CA GLU A 357 12.34 24.50 19.36
C GLU A 357 11.42 23.87 18.31
N VAL A 358 11.83 22.76 17.70
CA VAL A 358 11.03 22.04 16.71
C VAL A 358 9.74 21.50 17.34
N LEU A 359 9.81 20.87 18.52
CA LEU A 359 8.62 20.34 19.19
C LEU A 359 7.64 21.44 19.58
N ARG A 360 8.14 22.60 20.02
CA ARG A 360 7.32 23.80 20.26
C ARG A 360 6.63 24.26 18.99
N THR A 361 7.36 24.40 17.88
CA THR A 361 6.76 24.79 16.59
C THR A 361 5.72 23.78 16.12
N LEU A 362 5.98 22.46 16.24
CA LEU A 362 5.01 21.43 15.87
C LEU A 362 3.72 21.53 16.69
N LYS A 363 3.82 21.82 17.99
CA LYS A 363 2.67 22.02 18.87
C LYS A 363 1.91 23.31 18.55
N GLU A 364 2.61 24.41 18.33
CA GLU A 364 2.03 25.71 17.94
C GLU A 364 1.33 25.63 16.57
N GLU A 365 1.88 24.84 15.65
CA GLU A 365 1.29 24.55 14.36
C GLU A 365 0.33 23.35 14.40
N ASP A 366 -0.13 22.86 15.55
CA ASP A 366 -1.19 21.83 15.64
C ASP A 366 -0.87 20.54 14.85
N TYR A 367 0.37 20.04 14.95
CA TYR A 367 0.73 18.70 14.47
C TYR A 367 0.40 17.65 15.51
N ASP A 368 -0.12 16.51 15.06
CA ASP A 368 -0.22 15.31 15.89
C ASP A 368 1.16 14.65 16.00
N ILE A 369 1.70 14.62 17.22
CA ILE A 369 3.05 14.09 17.49
C ILE A 369 3.05 12.99 18.55
N GLY A 370 4.02 12.09 18.45
CA GLY A 370 4.18 10.99 19.41
C GLY A 370 5.59 10.39 19.39
N VAL A 371 5.92 9.62 20.43
CA VAL A 371 7.18 8.87 20.52
C VAL A 371 6.93 7.39 20.35
N VAL A 372 7.76 6.72 19.56
CA VAL A 372 7.75 5.26 19.39
C VAL A 372 9.17 4.74 19.54
N SER A 373 9.41 3.97 20.60
CA SER A 373 10.74 3.46 20.95
C SER A 373 10.72 1.97 21.30
N ASN A 374 11.86 1.30 21.16
CA ASN A 374 12.07 -0.05 21.65
C ASN A 374 12.37 -0.09 23.16
N LYS A 375 12.44 1.07 23.83
CA LYS A 375 12.50 1.17 25.29
C LYS A 375 11.11 1.02 25.93
N THR A 376 11.08 0.84 27.25
CA THR A 376 9.81 0.81 27.98
C THR A 376 9.19 2.19 28.08
N VAL A 377 7.86 2.28 28.21
CA VAL A 377 7.15 3.55 28.39
C VAL A 377 7.70 4.31 29.60
N GLN A 378 8.02 3.60 30.68
CA GLN A 378 8.60 4.20 31.88
C GLN A 378 9.94 4.89 31.57
N THR A 379 10.86 4.21 30.88
CA THR A 379 12.17 4.79 30.55
C THR A 379 12.03 5.95 29.56
N VAL A 380 11.15 5.83 28.57
CA VAL A 380 10.89 6.92 27.61
C VAL A 380 10.31 8.14 28.32
N THR A 381 9.31 7.92 29.18
CA THR A 381 8.64 8.99 29.95
C THR A 381 9.62 9.71 30.85
N HIS A 382 10.44 8.95 31.61
CA HIS A 382 11.45 9.53 32.49
C HIS A 382 12.46 10.40 31.72
N GLY A 383 12.96 9.92 30.58
CA GLY A 383 13.88 10.69 29.72
C GLY A 383 13.28 12.00 29.23
N LEU A 384 12.01 11.96 28.81
CA LEU A 384 11.29 13.14 28.35
C LEU A 384 10.97 14.11 29.49
N GLU A 385 10.60 13.63 30.67
CA GLU A 385 10.30 14.46 31.85
C GLU A 385 11.54 15.19 32.34
N TYR A 386 12.66 14.47 32.47
CA TYR A 386 13.94 15.04 32.87
C TYR A 386 14.37 16.19 31.95
N CYS A 387 14.15 16.01 30.64
CA CYS A 387 14.49 17.01 29.63
C CYS A 387 13.43 18.09 29.42
N GLY A 388 12.31 18.09 30.17
CA GLY A 388 11.22 19.05 29.98
C GLY A 388 10.45 18.89 28.65
N LEU A 389 10.52 17.72 28.02
CA LEU A 389 9.91 17.44 26.71
C LEU A 389 8.60 16.65 26.79
N LYS A 390 8.26 16.08 27.96
CA LYS A 390 7.11 15.17 28.11
C LYS A 390 5.78 15.78 27.67
N ASP A 391 5.58 17.08 27.91
CA ASP A 391 4.33 17.81 27.64
C ASP A 391 4.07 18.08 26.16
N TYR A 392 5.05 17.79 25.29
CA TYR A 392 4.85 17.81 23.84
C TYR A 392 4.19 16.53 23.32
N PHE A 393 4.35 15.40 24.03
CA PHE A 393 3.97 14.10 23.51
C PHE A 393 2.72 13.54 24.21
N PRO A 394 1.53 13.68 23.59
CA PRO A 394 0.30 13.08 24.11
C PRO A 394 0.33 11.54 24.03
N VAL A 395 1.12 10.97 23.12
CA VAL A 395 1.23 9.53 22.89
C VAL A 395 2.69 9.08 22.97
N ILE A 396 2.92 8.04 23.76
CA ILE A 396 4.21 7.37 23.91
C ILE A 396 3.97 5.87 23.77
N VAL A 397 4.67 5.25 22.83
CA VAL A 397 4.63 3.81 22.58
C VAL A 397 5.98 3.18 22.93
N GLY A 398 5.98 2.29 23.91
CA GLY A 398 7.13 1.48 24.33
C GLY A 398 7.01 0.01 23.93
N CYS A 399 8.10 -0.76 24.11
CA CYS A 399 8.19 -2.14 23.65
C CYS A 399 7.18 -3.11 24.31
N GLU A 400 6.85 -2.91 25.58
CA GLU A 400 5.93 -3.76 26.35
C GLU A 400 4.47 -3.66 25.89
N GLN A 401 4.17 -2.66 25.07
CA GLN A 401 2.85 -2.43 24.50
C GLN A 401 2.65 -3.11 23.14
N LEU A 402 3.67 -3.80 22.63
CA LEU A 402 3.74 -4.34 21.26
C LEU A 402 4.02 -5.84 21.26
N ASN A 403 3.44 -6.56 20.29
CA ASN A 403 3.81 -7.95 20.05
C ASN A 403 5.11 -8.06 19.25
N LYS A 404 5.34 -7.11 18.35
CA LYS A 404 6.56 -6.98 17.56
C LYS A 404 7.09 -5.57 17.63
N VAL A 405 8.36 -5.46 17.99
CA VAL A 405 9.10 -4.18 18.04
C VAL A 405 9.71 -3.83 16.68
N LYS A 406 10.29 -2.64 16.56
CA LYS A 406 10.99 -2.21 15.33
C LYS A 406 12.02 -3.29 14.92
N PRO A 407 12.08 -3.70 13.64
CA PRO A 407 11.58 -3.00 12.45
C PRO A 407 10.12 -3.31 12.01
N ASP A 408 9.31 -3.94 12.86
CA ASP A 408 7.87 -4.13 12.58
C ASP A 408 7.10 -2.80 12.78
N PRO A 409 6.15 -2.44 11.91
CA PRO A 409 5.41 -1.16 11.99
C PRO A 409 4.33 -1.11 13.08
N GLU A 410 4.11 -2.17 13.86
CA GLU A 410 3.08 -2.23 14.91
C GLU A 410 3.12 -1.00 15.84
N GLY A 411 4.30 -0.54 16.24
CA GLY A 411 4.46 0.65 17.09
C GLY A 411 3.94 1.94 16.45
N LEU A 412 4.25 2.18 15.16
CA LEU A 412 3.78 3.36 14.44
C LEU A 412 2.27 3.32 14.21
N ILE A 413 1.73 2.14 13.88
CA ILE A 413 0.29 1.92 13.68
C ILE A 413 -0.46 2.17 15.00
N LYS A 414 0.07 1.68 16.12
CA LYS A 414 -0.49 1.91 17.45
C LYS A 414 -0.48 3.38 17.82
N ALA A 415 0.64 4.08 17.61
CA ALA A 415 0.73 5.52 17.88
C ALA A 415 -0.31 6.33 17.09
N CYS A 416 -0.49 6.03 15.80
CA CYS A 416 -1.52 6.68 14.99
C CYS A 416 -2.94 6.41 15.51
N ALA A 417 -3.22 5.18 15.95
CA ALA A 417 -4.52 4.82 16.52
C ALA A 417 -4.80 5.57 17.83
N GLU A 418 -3.80 5.70 18.72
CA GLU A 418 -3.92 6.46 19.98
C GLU A 418 -4.06 7.98 19.76
N LEU A 419 -3.50 8.49 18.65
CA LEU A 419 -3.71 9.87 18.19
C LEU A 419 -5.04 10.09 17.45
N TYR A 420 -5.85 9.03 17.25
CA TYR A 420 -7.07 9.08 16.44
C TYR A 420 -6.81 9.61 15.02
N ARG A 421 -5.70 9.16 14.41
CA ARG A 421 -5.28 9.55 13.06
C ARG A 421 -5.10 8.33 12.16
N SER A 422 -5.23 8.59 10.86
CA SER A 422 -4.98 7.58 9.84
C SER A 422 -3.48 7.38 9.64
N ILE A 423 -3.10 6.13 9.34
CA ILE A 423 -1.74 5.76 8.93
C ILE A 423 -1.38 6.23 7.51
N ASP A 424 -2.31 6.89 6.81
CA ASP A 424 -2.15 7.33 5.43
C ASP A 424 -1.03 8.33 5.25
N ASN A 425 -0.76 9.15 6.28
CA ASN A 425 0.17 10.27 6.24
C ASN A 425 1.05 10.32 7.49
N VAL A 426 2.11 9.51 7.54
CA VAL A 426 2.99 9.37 8.70
C VAL A 426 4.42 9.73 8.30
N VAL A 427 5.04 10.60 9.08
CA VAL A 427 6.49 10.85 9.08
C VAL A 427 7.04 10.21 10.33
N TYR A 428 8.10 9.42 10.18
CA TYR A 428 8.83 8.90 11.31
C TYR A 428 10.28 9.35 11.24
N VAL A 429 10.73 9.97 12.33
CA VAL A 429 12.09 10.47 12.51
C VAL A 429 12.84 9.50 13.41
N GLY A 430 13.96 8.96 12.95
CA GLY A 430 14.76 8.00 13.71
C GLY A 430 16.22 7.98 13.26
N ASP A 431 17.12 7.44 14.08
CA ASP A 431 18.57 7.46 13.86
C ASP A 431 19.14 6.10 13.45
N SER A 432 18.29 5.08 13.27
CA SER A 432 18.70 3.71 12.98
C SER A 432 18.18 3.17 11.65
N VAL A 433 18.89 2.16 11.13
CA VAL A 433 18.41 1.35 9.99
C VAL A 433 17.09 0.64 10.33
N GLY A 434 16.86 0.33 11.62
CA GLY A 434 15.61 -0.23 12.13
C GLY A 434 14.42 0.70 11.87
N ASP A 435 14.59 1.99 12.10
CA ASP A 435 13.55 3.02 11.90
C ASP A 435 13.17 3.16 10.43
N ILE A 436 14.18 3.19 9.57
CA ILE A 436 13.99 3.27 8.11
C ILE A 436 13.24 2.02 7.61
N LYS A 437 13.63 0.82 8.09
CA LYS A 437 12.93 -0.43 7.75
C LYS A 437 11.48 -0.44 8.26
N THR A 438 11.23 0.07 9.47
CA THR A 438 9.87 0.23 10.02
C THR A 438 8.99 1.04 9.06
N CYS A 439 9.49 2.18 8.57
CA CYS A 439 8.74 3.02 7.62
C CYS A 439 8.43 2.28 6.32
N LYS A 440 9.42 1.60 5.74
CA LYS A 440 9.26 0.82 4.50
C LYS A 440 8.23 -0.30 4.64
N ASN A 441 8.15 -0.91 5.83
CA ASN A 441 7.23 -2.00 6.12
C ASN A 441 5.76 -1.55 6.27
N MET A 442 5.49 -0.24 6.29
CA MET A 442 4.13 0.31 6.25
C MET A 442 3.95 1.45 5.24
N SER A 443 4.94 1.68 4.37
CA SER A 443 4.97 2.81 3.44
C SER A 443 4.74 4.17 4.14
N ALA A 444 5.37 4.38 5.30
CA ALA A 444 5.47 5.70 5.94
C ALA A 444 6.67 6.48 5.40
N PHE A 445 6.76 7.80 5.62
CA PHE A 445 7.88 8.62 5.19
C PHE A 445 9.02 8.57 6.22
N SER A 446 10.19 8.06 5.83
CA SER A 446 11.35 7.93 6.72
C SER A 446 12.24 9.17 6.69
N VAL A 447 12.48 9.76 7.86
CA VAL A 447 13.48 10.82 8.06
C VAL A 447 14.60 10.25 8.94
N ALA A 448 15.75 10.00 8.33
CA ALA A 448 16.93 9.54 9.04
C ALA A 448 17.62 10.73 9.72
N ALA A 449 17.65 10.76 11.05
CA ALA A 449 18.37 11.76 11.82
C ALA A 449 19.82 11.29 12.04
N SER A 450 20.80 12.06 11.55
CA SER A 450 22.21 11.70 11.68
C SER A 450 23.05 12.91 12.07
N PHE A 451 23.12 13.14 13.38
CA PHE A 451 23.90 14.25 13.96
C PHE A 451 25.40 13.96 13.94
N ASP A 452 25.81 12.70 14.06
CA ASP A 452 27.20 12.24 13.85
C ASP A 452 27.46 11.82 12.40
N LYS A 453 28.62 12.22 11.86
CA LYS A 453 29.10 11.83 10.52
C LYS A 453 29.27 10.33 10.36
N THR A 454 29.64 9.61 11.42
CA THR A 454 30.05 8.20 11.28
C THR A 454 28.91 7.25 10.94
N ARG A 455 27.65 7.64 11.21
CA ARG A 455 26.44 6.83 10.94
C ARG A 455 25.75 7.17 9.62
N ARG A 456 26.18 8.24 8.94
CA ARG A 456 25.51 8.73 7.73
C ARG A 456 25.54 7.73 6.59
N GLU A 457 26.68 7.09 6.37
CA GLU A 457 26.85 6.13 5.27
C GLU A 457 25.93 4.91 5.45
N GLU A 458 25.82 4.40 6.68
CA GLU A 458 24.94 3.28 7.01
C GLU A 458 23.46 3.65 6.80
N LEU A 459 23.04 4.79 7.33
CA LEU A 459 21.66 5.27 7.15
C LEU A 459 21.34 5.53 5.68
N GLN A 460 22.26 6.14 4.93
CA GLN A 460 22.07 6.40 3.51
C GLN A 460 22.02 5.11 2.69
N ALA A 461 22.79 4.08 3.06
CA ALA A 461 22.72 2.75 2.45
C ALA A 461 21.37 2.06 2.70
N ALA A 462 20.71 2.37 3.83
CA ALA A 462 19.34 1.93 4.09
C ALA A 462 18.29 2.70 3.25
N LYS A 463 18.69 3.71 2.47
CA LYS A 463 17.86 4.51 1.53
C LYS A 463 16.59 5.11 2.19
N PRO A 464 16.72 6.01 3.18
CA PRO A 464 15.58 6.74 3.73
C PRO A 464 15.00 7.69 2.68
N CYS A 465 13.79 8.21 2.91
CA CYS A 465 13.24 9.25 2.04
C CYS A 465 14.09 10.53 2.13
N VAL A 466 14.46 10.92 3.35
CA VAL A 466 15.32 12.09 3.60
C VAL A 466 16.28 11.78 4.75
N LEU A 467 17.48 12.36 4.71
CA LEU A 467 18.44 12.37 5.80
C LEU A 467 18.61 13.82 6.28
N ILE A 468 18.45 14.05 7.59
CA ILE A 468 18.69 15.34 8.24
C ILE A 468 19.95 15.28 9.12
N THR A 469 20.67 16.39 9.17
CA THR A 469 21.88 16.55 10.01
C THR A 469 21.64 17.45 11.22
N SER A 470 20.44 17.99 11.37
CA SER A 470 20.00 18.81 12.51
C SER A 470 18.48 18.80 12.59
N MET A 471 17.91 18.77 13.80
CA MET A 471 16.46 18.68 13.98
C MET A 471 15.65 19.80 13.28
N PRO A 472 16.09 21.08 13.25
CA PRO A 472 15.34 22.15 12.58
C PRO A 472 15.04 21.93 11.09
N GLN A 473 15.86 21.14 10.38
CA GLN A 473 15.61 20.79 8.97
C GLN A 473 14.29 20.02 8.79
N LEU A 474 13.78 19.38 9.84
CA LEU A 474 12.49 18.70 9.82
C LEU A 474 11.34 19.65 9.49
N LEU A 475 11.38 20.90 9.94
CA LEU A 475 10.30 21.87 9.71
C LEU A 475 10.16 22.24 8.23
N ASP A 476 11.26 22.31 7.49
CA ASP A 476 11.24 22.58 6.06
C ASP A 476 10.69 21.37 5.29
N ILE A 477 11.12 20.16 5.66
CA ILE A 477 10.59 18.89 5.13
C ILE A 477 9.07 18.85 5.33
N LEU A 478 8.56 19.11 6.54
CA LEU A 478 7.12 19.03 6.79
C LEU A 478 6.28 20.04 5.97
N LYS A 479 6.88 21.12 5.45
CA LYS A 479 6.22 22.12 4.60
C LYS A 479 6.22 21.75 3.12
N GLU A 480 7.11 20.87 2.68
CA GLU A 480 7.22 20.47 1.29
C GLU A 480 6.11 19.49 0.86
N ASP A 481 5.79 19.50 -0.44
CA ASP A 481 4.86 18.53 -1.03
C ASP A 481 5.57 17.20 -1.29
N HIS A 482 5.72 16.40 -0.24
CA HIS A 482 6.47 15.15 -0.30
C HIS A 482 5.68 13.96 -0.84
N GLU A 483 6.43 12.98 -1.31
CA GLU A 483 5.95 11.62 -1.58
C GLU A 483 5.75 10.92 -0.23
N TRP A 484 4.53 10.94 0.32
CA TRP A 484 4.23 10.39 1.66
C TRP A 484 4.19 8.86 1.72
N SER A 485 5.19 8.19 1.14
CA SER A 485 5.36 6.74 1.19
C SER A 485 6.79 6.32 0.84
N ASP A 486 7.48 5.63 1.75
CA ASP A 486 8.78 5.02 1.48
C ASP A 486 8.64 3.75 0.64
N PHE A 487 8.48 3.93 -0.68
CA PHE A 487 8.62 2.84 -1.67
C PHE A 487 10.06 2.62 -2.10
N THR A 488 11.04 3.15 -1.35
CA THR A 488 12.47 3.00 -1.65
C THR A 488 12.84 1.55 -1.37
N THR A 489 12.61 0.69 -2.36
CA THR A 489 12.82 -0.76 -2.29
C THR A 489 14.22 -1.04 -1.72
N LEU A 490 14.29 -2.01 -0.81
CA LEU A 490 15.55 -2.64 -0.40
C LEU A 490 16.37 -3.00 -1.66
#